data_AF-A0A9Y1ZAS7-F1
#
_entry.id   AF-A0A9Y1ZAS7-F1
#
_cell.length_a   1.000
_cell.length_b   1.000
_cell.length_c   1.000
_cell.angle_alpha   90.00
_cell.angle_beta   90.00
_cell.angle_gamma   90.00
#
_symmetry.space_group_name_H-M   'P 1'
#
loop_
_entity.id
_entity.type
_entity.pdbx_description
1 polymer ?
#
loop_
_entity_poly.entity_id
_entity_poly.type
_entity_poly.pdbx_seq_one_letter_code
_entity_poly.pdbx_strand_id
1 'polypeptide(L)'
;MRYDDIISGLNTVDEAIDNEDLKNIDENLAYLDELYSGVKPTERTRMARLQVAKNESDLTNEELEPLSEYERWYLTTVFARGGFLTASELYLIDPIEIDSNELSDMVSDLISREMGLKNATHKANSILRGIELPSQIDILSFSTTESPLFGKFVTSKIDIKNIGDDTATGITAKLKSKTLGVEQSVTIDSLDPNDSHTTTFELEASTEGTANLTAVVETENAGSLTETDTVTVRTEKSVVNTSLETIISLEDLVKEELGQKGAKRSIVSKLNAASQSLNRALTAIERGQNKQASNAIKTAMNQLESLLNSVNKNRRDQITESSFPHRKVVNHINIILEHLADVESIK
;
A
#
# COMPACT_ATOMS: atom_id res chain seq x y z
N MET A 1 -15.87 13.61 -11.58
CA MET A 1 -15.63 14.66 -10.56
C MET A 1 -14.55 14.20 -9.59
N ARG A 2 -13.43 13.63 -10.08
CA ARG A 2 -12.26 13.23 -9.25
C ARG A 2 -10.95 13.44 -10.00
N TYR A 3 -10.95 13.35 -11.34
CA TYR A 3 -9.78 13.72 -12.16
C TYR A 3 -9.35 15.18 -11.99
N ASP A 4 -10.29 16.10 -11.80
CA ASP A 4 -9.94 17.51 -11.58
C ASP A 4 -9.21 17.71 -10.24
N ASP A 5 -9.64 16.97 -9.21
CA ASP A 5 -8.98 16.99 -7.91
C ASP A 5 -7.59 16.34 -7.97
N ILE A 6 -7.43 15.25 -8.73
CA ILE A 6 -6.14 14.61 -9.00
C ILE A 6 -5.19 15.58 -9.70
N ILE A 7 -5.64 16.22 -10.78
CA ILE A 7 -4.83 17.19 -11.53
C ILE A 7 -4.46 18.37 -10.63
N SER A 8 -5.40 18.86 -9.81
CA SER A 8 -5.11 19.91 -8.84
C SER A 8 -4.06 19.46 -7.81
N GLY A 9 -4.18 18.25 -7.27
CA GLY A 9 -3.22 17.70 -6.31
C GLY A 9 -1.83 17.54 -6.93
N LEU A 10 -1.75 17.11 -8.19
CA LEU A 10 -0.49 17.01 -8.92
C LEU A 10 0.17 18.39 -9.10
N ASN A 11 -0.59 19.42 -9.48
CA ASN A 11 -0.05 20.79 -9.54
C ASN A 11 0.48 21.26 -8.18
N THR A 12 -0.21 20.94 -7.09
CA THR A 12 0.26 21.28 -5.74
C THR A 12 1.54 20.53 -5.36
N VAL A 13 1.71 19.28 -5.80
CA VAL A 13 2.98 18.56 -5.61
C VAL A 13 4.09 19.18 -6.45
N ASP A 14 3.82 19.55 -7.71
CA ASP A 14 4.80 20.23 -8.59
C ASP A 14 5.31 21.53 -7.97
N GLU A 15 4.38 22.37 -7.49
CA GLU A 15 4.73 23.61 -6.77
C GLU A 15 5.56 23.32 -5.49
N ALA A 16 5.29 22.22 -4.79
CA ALA A 16 6.06 21.84 -3.61
C ALA A 16 7.47 21.34 -3.97
N ILE A 17 7.62 20.64 -5.11
CA ILE A 17 8.91 20.20 -5.65
C ILE A 17 9.76 21.42 -6.03
N ASP A 18 9.19 22.37 -6.77
CA ASP A 18 9.86 23.62 -7.18
C ASP A 18 10.38 24.44 -5.99
N ASN A 19 9.66 24.38 -4.87
CA ASN A 19 10.03 25.08 -3.63
C ASN A 19 10.90 24.24 -2.68
N GLU A 20 11.28 23.01 -3.07
CA GLU A 20 11.97 22.04 -2.23
C GLU A 20 11.27 21.81 -0.86
N ASP A 21 9.94 21.95 -0.81
CA ASP A 21 9.15 21.81 0.42
C ASP A 21 8.76 20.35 0.65
N LEU A 22 9.72 19.60 1.19
CA LEU A 22 9.58 18.16 1.46
C LEU A 22 8.41 17.79 2.39
N LYS A 23 7.92 18.73 3.21
CA LYS A 23 6.77 18.48 4.09
C LYS A 23 5.48 18.54 3.28
N ASN A 24 5.34 19.56 2.44
CA ASN A 24 4.16 19.67 1.58
C ASN A 24 4.14 18.59 0.50
N ILE A 25 5.30 18.17 -0.02
CA ILE A 25 5.37 17.00 -0.93
C ILE A 25 4.75 15.78 -0.24
N ASP A 26 5.20 15.44 0.97
CA ASP A 26 4.71 14.29 1.75
C ASP A 26 3.19 14.36 2.01
N GLU A 27 2.70 15.51 2.47
CA GLU A 27 1.27 15.71 2.77
C GLU A 27 0.40 15.63 1.50
N ASN A 28 0.86 16.16 0.37
CA ASN A 28 0.11 16.12 -0.89
C ASN A 28 0.19 14.77 -1.60
N LEU A 29 1.28 14.01 -1.44
CA LEU A 29 1.36 12.64 -1.94
C LEU A 29 0.37 11.72 -1.22
N ALA A 30 0.25 11.83 0.10
CA ALA A 30 -0.74 11.07 0.86
C ALA A 30 -2.17 11.38 0.38
N TYR A 31 -2.46 12.66 0.12
CA TYR A 31 -3.75 13.08 -0.45
C TYR A 31 -3.97 12.54 -1.88
N LEU A 32 -2.94 12.57 -2.73
CA LEU A 32 -3.00 12.00 -4.08
C LEU A 32 -3.24 10.48 -4.06
N ASP A 33 -2.58 9.74 -3.18
CA ASP A 33 -2.79 8.30 -3.03
C ASP A 33 -4.24 7.99 -2.59
N GLU A 34 -4.82 8.80 -1.71
CA GLU A 34 -6.24 8.70 -1.35
C GLU A 34 -7.15 8.94 -2.57
N LEU A 35 -6.87 9.99 -3.36
CA LEU A 35 -7.64 10.27 -4.58
C LEU A 35 -7.54 9.14 -5.60
N TYR A 36 -6.34 8.58 -5.80
CA TYR A 36 -6.11 7.44 -6.69
C TYR A 36 -6.84 6.19 -6.22
N SER A 37 -6.74 5.87 -4.93
CA SER A 37 -7.49 4.80 -4.29
C SER A 37 -8.99 4.99 -4.46
N GLY A 38 -9.47 6.23 -4.43
CA GLY A 38 -10.86 6.58 -4.68
C GLY A 38 -11.33 6.35 -6.12
N VAL A 39 -10.52 6.64 -7.15
CA VAL A 39 -10.94 6.49 -8.56
C VAL A 39 -10.78 5.07 -9.08
N LYS A 40 -9.80 4.32 -8.56
CA LYS A 40 -9.39 2.99 -9.01
C LYS A 40 -10.57 2.01 -9.19
N PRO A 41 -11.54 1.86 -8.26
CA PRO A 41 -12.65 0.92 -8.44
C PRO A 41 -13.55 1.28 -9.64
N THR A 42 -13.74 2.57 -9.89
CA THR A 42 -14.60 3.04 -10.99
C THR A 42 -13.91 2.86 -12.34
N GLU A 43 -12.61 3.16 -12.42
CA GLU A 43 -11.82 2.95 -13.64
C GLU A 43 -11.70 1.47 -13.97
N ARG A 44 -11.47 0.62 -12.96
CA ARG A 44 -11.44 -0.84 -13.10
C ARG A 44 -12.77 -1.37 -13.62
N THR A 45 -13.89 -0.97 -13.01
CA THR A 45 -15.24 -1.34 -13.48
C THR A 45 -15.43 -0.99 -14.96
N ARG A 46 -15.01 0.23 -15.37
CA ARG A 46 -15.15 0.68 -16.75
C ARG A 46 -14.26 -0.12 -17.70
N MET A 47 -13.03 -0.41 -17.30
CA MET A 47 -12.11 -1.23 -18.07
C MET A 47 -12.65 -2.65 -18.24
N ALA A 48 -13.20 -3.25 -17.18
CA ALA A 48 -13.82 -4.56 -17.24
C ALA A 48 -15.05 -4.58 -18.18
N ARG A 49 -15.96 -3.58 -18.07
CA ARG A 49 -17.09 -3.43 -19.00
C ARG A 49 -16.62 -3.27 -20.46
N LEU A 50 -15.54 -2.52 -20.69
CA LEU A 50 -14.96 -2.38 -22.03
C LEU A 50 -14.48 -3.71 -22.59
N GLN A 51 -13.78 -4.53 -21.79
CA GLN A 51 -13.29 -5.83 -22.26
C GLN A 51 -14.45 -6.77 -22.64
N VAL A 52 -15.52 -6.77 -21.84
CA VAL A 52 -16.73 -7.54 -22.17
C VAL A 52 -17.37 -7.01 -23.44
N ALA A 53 -17.56 -5.70 -23.57
CA ALA A 53 -18.13 -5.09 -24.78
C ALA A 53 -17.32 -5.45 -26.04
N LYS A 54 -15.98 -5.46 -25.95
CA LYS A 54 -15.11 -5.87 -27.07
C LYS A 54 -15.25 -7.34 -27.45
N ASN A 55 -15.60 -8.22 -26.51
CA ASN A 55 -15.66 -9.66 -26.73
C ASN A 55 -17.07 -10.14 -27.13
N GLU A 56 -18.10 -9.52 -26.56
CA GLU A 56 -19.49 -10.01 -26.62
C GLU A 56 -20.40 -9.14 -27.50
N SER A 57 -19.97 -7.93 -27.89
CA SER A 57 -20.79 -7.00 -28.66
C SER A 57 -20.25 -6.80 -30.08
N ASP A 58 -21.16 -6.67 -31.04
CA ASP A 58 -20.85 -6.31 -32.43
C ASP A 58 -20.56 -4.80 -32.53
N LEU A 59 -19.36 -4.40 -32.11
CA LEU A 59 -18.93 -3.00 -32.11
C LEU A 59 -18.54 -2.54 -33.52
N THR A 60 -18.99 -1.34 -33.89
CA THR A 60 -18.53 -0.68 -35.12
C THR A 60 -17.11 -0.13 -34.96
N ASN A 61 -16.43 0.14 -36.08
CA ASN A 61 -15.10 0.78 -36.05
C ASN A 61 -15.14 2.17 -35.38
N GLU A 62 -16.24 2.90 -35.53
CA GLU A 62 -16.44 4.22 -34.92
C GLU A 62 -16.58 4.14 -33.39
N GLU A 63 -17.05 3.00 -32.85
CA GLU A 63 -17.13 2.74 -31.41
C GLU A 63 -15.84 2.14 -30.85
N LEU A 64 -15.16 1.29 -31.62
CA LEU A 64 -13.92 0.64 -31.22
C LEU A 64 -12.76 1.63 -31.02
N GLU A 65 -12.69 2.70 -31.82
CA GLU A 65 -11.60 3.68 -31.73
C GLU A 65 -11.60 4.44 -30.39
N PRO A 66 -12.71 5.07 -29.93
CA PRO A 66 -12.75 5.74 -28.63
C PRO A 66 -12.56 4.79 -27.43
N LEU A 67 -13.04 3.54 -27.53
CA LEU A 67 -12.81 2.53 -26.49
C LEU A 67 -11.32 2.16 -26.42
N SER A 68 -10.68 1.92 -27.55
CA SER A 68 -9.25 1.61 -27.60
C SER A 68 -8.38 2.81 -27.16
N GLU A 69 -8.82 4.03 -27.46
CA GLU A 69 -8.21 5.26 -26.92
C GLU A 69 -8.28 5.29 -25.40
N TYR A 70 -9.44 4.99 -24.80
CA TYR A 70 -9.58 4.90 -23.34
C TYR A 70 -8.70 3.81 -22.73
N GLU A 71 -8.71 2.60 -23.28
CA GLU A 71 -7.87 1.49 -22.81
C GLU A 71 -6.39 1.88 -22.80
N ARG A 72 -5.89 2.50 -23.87
CA ARG A 72 -4.50 2.97 -23.95
C ARG A 72 -4.21 4.00 -22.86
N TRP A 73 -5.03 5.04 -22.74
CA TRP A 73 -4.83 6.07 -21.72
C TRP A 73 -4.94 5.51 -20.29
N TYR A 74 -5.86 4.59 -20.05
CA TYR A 74 -6.00 3.94 -18.75
C TYR A 74 -4.73 3.20 -18.36
N LEU A 75 -4.23 2.32 -19.24
CA LEU A 75 -3.00 1.56 -18.97
C LEU A 75 -1.80 2.48 -18.76
N THR A 76 -1.59 3.45 -19.65
CA THR A 76 -0.43 4.35 -19.57
C THR A 76 -0.49 5.28 -18.35
N THR A 77 -1.68 5.66 -17.89
CA THR A 77 -1.86 6.51 -16.69
C THR A 77 -1.68 5.70 -15.42
N VAL A 78 -2.27 4.50 -15.31
CA VAL A 78 -2.13 3.66 -14.12
C VAL A 78 -0.67 3.29 -13.86
N PHE A 79 0.09 2.94 -14.90
CA PHE A 79 1.53 2.70 -14.75
C PHE A 79 2.30 3.97 -14.33
N ALA A 80 1.98 5.12 -14.92
CA ALA A 80 2.63 6.39 -14.59
C ALA A 80 2.34 6.83 -13.14
N ARG A 81 1.10 6.64 -12.63
CA ARG A 81 0.75 6.89 -11.22
C ARG A 81 1.65 6.11 -10.27
N GLY A 82 1.78 4.80 -10.48
CA GLY A 82 2.60 3.94 -9.62
C GLY A 82 4.08 4.30 -9.67
N GLY A 83 4.60 4.58 -10.87
CA GLY A 83 5.98 5.04 -11.04
C GLY A 83 6.24 6.37 -10.34
N PHE A 84 5.32 7.33 -10.48
CA PHE A 84 5.40 8.63 -9.82
C PHE A 84 5.40 8.50 -8.29
N LEU A 85 4.41 7.81 -7.71
CA LEU A 85 4.34 7.64 -6.25
C LEU A 85 5.63 7.00 -5.69
N THR A 86 6.13 5.95 -6.36
CA THR A 86 7.39 5.29 -5.96
C THR A 86 8.57 6.25 -6.04
N ALA A 87 8.70 7.00 -7.12
CA ALA A 87 9.77 7.99 -7.30
C ALA A 87 9.67 9.12 -6.26
N SER A 88 8.46 9.60 -5.96
CA SER A 88 8.27 10.64 -4.95
C SER A 88 8.60 10.16 -3.53
N GLU A 89 8.24 8.92 -3.18
CA GLU A 89 8.64 8.31 -1.91
C GLU A 89 10.16 8.17 -1.79
N LEU A 90 10.80 7.68 -2.85
CA LEU A 90 12.27 7.59 -2.92
C LEU A 90 12.91 8.98 -2.77
N TYR A 91 12.39 9.99 -3.46
CA TYR A 91 12.84 11.38 -3.31
C TYR A 91 12.70 11.89 -1.87
N LEU A 92 11.62 11.55 -1.16
CA LEU A 92 11.42 11.94 0.24
C LEU A 92 12.39 11.23 1.22
N ILE A 93 12.81 10.01 0.88
CA ILE A 93 13.73 9.18 1.66
C ILE A 93 15.19 9.53 1.37
N ASP A 94 15.52 9.72 0.09
CA ASP A 94 16.85 9.96 -0.46
C ASP A 94 16.81 10.89 -1.71
N PRO A 95 16.77 12.22 -1.54
CA PRO A 95 16.77 13.20 -2.63
C PRO A 95 18.01 13.15 -3.53
N ILE A 96 19.02 12.34 -3.22
CA ILE A 96 20.23 12.19 -4.04
C ILE A 96 19.98 11.21 -5.19
N GLU A 97 19.06 10.24 -5.00
CA GLU A 97 18.78 9.21 -6.02
C GLU A 97 17.88 9.72 -7.15
N ILE A 98 17.06 10.74 -6.90
CA ILE A 98 16.10 11.30 -7.85
C ILE A 98 16.24 12.82 -7.86
N ASP A 99 16.48 13.41 -9.04
CA ASP A 99 16.52 14.86 -9.17
C ASP A 99 15.12 15.45 -9.09
N SER A 100 14.98 16.57 -8.39
CA SER A 100 13.77 17.41 -8.39
C SER A 100 13.25 17.73 -9.80
N ASN A 101 14.14 17.98 -10.78
CA ASN A 101 13.73 18.21 -12.17
C ASN A 101 13.12 16.97 -12.81
N GLU A 102 13.69 15.79 -12.54
CA GLU A 102 13.13 14.52 -13.01
C GLU A 102 11.74 14.28 -12.40
N LEU A 103 11.57 14.60 -11.11
CA LEU A 103 10.29 14.45 -10.44
C LEU A 103 9.24 15.42 -10.99
N SER A 104 9.59 16.68 -11.26
CA SER A 104 8.68 17.66 -11.90
C SER A 104 8.30 17.26 -13.33
N ASP A 105 9.26 16.73 -14.12
CA ASP A 105 8.97 16.19 -15.45
C ASP A 105 7.97 15.02 -15.38
N MET A 106 8.10 14.14 -14.38
CA MET A 106 7.13 13.06 -14.13
C MET A 106 5.75 13.59 -13.76
N VAL A 107 5.66 14.65 -12.93
CA VAL A 107 4.39 15.30 -12.59
C VAL A 107 3.73 15.87 -13.85
N SER A 108 4.49 16.59 -14.68
CA SER A 108 4.00 17.20 -15.93
C SER A 108 3.49 16.17 -16.94
N ASP A 109 4.22 15.05 -17.12
CA ASP A 109 3.76 13.92 -17.95
C ASP A 109 2.49 13.29 -17.38
N LEU A 110 2.44 13.06 -16.06
CA LEU A 110 1.28 12.47 -15.40
C LEU A 110 0.04 13.36 -15.50
N ILE A 111 0.17 14.67 -15.32
CA ILE A 111 -0.92 15.65 -15.54
C ILE A 111 -1.47 15.54 -16.97
N SER A 112 -0.59 15.46 -17.96
CA SER A 112 -0.98 15.31 -19.37
C SER A 112 -1.74 13.99 -19.61
N ARG A 113 -1.31 12.91 -18.97
CA ARG A 113 -1.98 11.60 -19.03
C ARG A 113 -3.34 11.59 -18.34
N GLU A 114 -3.46 12.21 -17.17
CA GLU A 114 -4.74 12.35 -16.46
C GLU A 114 -5.75 13.15 -17.28
N MET A 115 -5.32 14.21 -17.95
CA MET A 115 -6.17 14.96 -18.89
C MET A 115 -6.60 14.08 -20.07
N GLY A 116 -5.68 13.32 -20.66
CA GLY A 116 -5.97 12.35 -21.71
C GLY A 116 -6.99 11.30 -21.28
N LEU A 117 -6.79 10.69 -20.11
CA LEU A 117 -7.69 9.70 -19.53
C LEU A 117 -9.06 10.29 -19.21
N LYS A 118 -9.13 11.49 -18.62
CA LYS A 118 -10.39 12.20 -18.37
C LYS A 118 -11.19 12.39 -19.65
N ASN A 119 -10.55 12.84 -20.72
CA ASN A 119 -11.20 13.07 -22.01
C ASN A 119 -11.67 11.76 -22.66
N ALA A 120 -10.82 10.74 -22.67
CA ALA A 120 -11.15 9.43 -23.22
C ALA A 120 -12.28 8.75 -22.42
N THR A 121 -12.30 8.93 -21.10
CA THR A 121 -13.36 8.43 -20.20
C THR A 121 -14.74 8.95 -20.60
N HIS A 122 -14.84 10.22 -20.97
CA HIS A 122 -16.13 10.80 -21.38
C HIS A 122 -16.69 10.10 -22.63
N LYS A 123 -15.84 9.91 -23.65
CA LYS A 123 -16.22 9.23 -24.90
C LYS A 123 -16.59 7.77 -24.65
N ALA A 124 -15.74 7.03 -23.94
CA ALA A 124 -15.96 5.62 -23.62
C ALA A 124 -17.26 5.40 -22.84
N ASN A 125 -17.57 6.25 -21.85
CA ASN A 125 -18.83 6.15 -21.10
C ASN A 125 -20.07 6.33 -21.98
N SER A 126 -20.00 7.19 -23.00
CA SER A 126 -21.15 7.39 -23.90
C SER A 126 -21.46 6.12 -24.68
N ILE A 127 -20.42 5.40 -25.12
CA ILE A 127 -20.55 4.16 -25.89
C ILE A 127 -20.97 3.01 -24.97
N LEU A 128 -20.28 2.82 -23.83
CA LEU A 128 -20.56 1.73 -22.90
C LEU A 128 -21.95 1.78 -22.25
N ARG A 129 -22.62 2.93 -22.26
CA ARG A 129 -24.02 3.07 -21.82
C ARG A 129 -25.03 2.68 -22.89
N GLY A 130 -24.64 2.70 -24.16
CA GLY A 130 -25.49 2.30 -25.29
C GLY A 130 -25.42 0.81 -25.60
N ILE A 131 -24.49 0.09 -24.97
CA ILE A 131 -24.28 -1.34 -25.15
C ILE A 131 -24.90 -2.07 -23.97
N GLU A 132 -25.79 -3.00 -24.26
CA GLU A 132 -26.39 -3.91 -23.27
C GLU A 132 -25.41 -5.07 -23.03
N LEU A 133 -24.90 -5.18 -21.81
CA LEU A 133 -23.97 -6.23 -21.42
C LEU A 133 -24.71 -7.35 -20.67
N PRO A 134 -24.45 -8.63 -20.99
CA PRO A 134 -24.99 -9.75 -20.22
C PRO A 134 -24.50 -9.69 -18.77
N SER A 135 -25.10 -10.50 -17.89
CA SER A 135 -24.69 -10.60 -16.49
C SER A 135 -23.19 -10.90 -16.39
N GLN A 136 -22.46 -10.06 -15.64
CA GLN A 136 -21.02 -10.19 -15.49
C GLN A 136 -20.61 -9.74 -14.10
N ILE A 137 -19.84 -10.56 -13.39
CA ILE A 137 -19.22 -10.17 -12.12
C ILE A 137 -17.78 -9.72 -12.34
N ASP A 138 -17.32 -8.77 -11.51
CA ASP A 138 -15.91 -8.40 -11.32
C ASP A 138 -15.54 -8.41 -9.82
N ILE A 139 -14.26 -8.67 -9.51
CA ILE A 139 -13.68 -8.52 -8.18
C ILE A 139 -13.01 -7.14 -8.15
N LEU A 140 -13.65 -6.13 -7.57
CA LEU A 140 -13.13 -4.76 -7.56
C LEU A 140 -11.88 -4.63 -6.69
N SER A 141 -11.92 -5.27 -5.53
CA SER A 141 -10.83 -5.30 -4.58
C SER A 141 -10.73 -6.69 -3.94
N PHE A 142 -9.50 -7.13 -3.72
CA PHE A 142 -9.20 -8.24 -2.86
C PHE A 142 -8.01 -7.82 -2.02
N SER A 143 -8.21 -7.73 -0.71
CA SER A 143 -7.17 -7.31 0.20
C SER A 143 -7.25 -8.07 1.51
N THR A 144 -6.09 -8.27 2.10
CA THR A 144 -5.96 -8.81 3.45
C THR A 144 -5.32 -7.75 4.31
N THR A 145 -6.00 -7.44 5.40
CA THR A 145 -5.46 -6.48 6.37
C THR A 145 -4.17 -7.04 6.97
N GLU A 146 -3.09 -6.27 6.81
CA GLU A 146 -1.85 -6.33 7.59
C GLU A 146 -0.93 -7.54 7.36
N SER A 147 0.27 -7.46 7.96
CA SER A 147 1.23 -8.56 8.09
C SER A 147 1.10 -9.19 9.48
N PRO A 148 0.17 -10.14 9.68
CA PRO A 148 -0.17 -10.62 11.01
C PRO A 148 0.97 -11.34 11.70
N LEU A 149 0.90 -11.37 13.03
CA LEU A 149 1.72 -12.31 13.79
C LEU A 149 1.16 -13.74 13.71
N PHE A 150 2.06 -14.70 13.79
CA PHE A 150 1.73 -16.12 13.87
C PHE A 150 0.67 -16.41 14.95
N GLY A 151 -0.34 -17.21 14.60
CA GLY A 151 -1.45 -17.60 15.47
C GLY A 151 -2.51 -16.52 15.67
N LYS A 152 -2.49 -15.45 14.88
CA LYS A 152 -3.51 -14.39 14.91
C LYS A 152 -4.49 -14.50 13.76
N PHE A 153 -5.72 -14.06 14.01
CA PHE A 153 -6.74 -13.95 12.98
C PHE A 153 -6.56 -12.64 12.21
N VAL A 154 -6.69 -12.70 10.90
CA VAL A 154 -6.82 -11.54 10.03
C VAL A 154 -8.08 -11.64 9.20
N THR A 155 -8.58 -10.46 8.83
CA THR A 155 -9.70 -10.35 7.91
C THR A 155 -9.17 -10.17 6.49
N SER A 156 -9.60 -11.03 5.59
CA SER A 156 -9.55 -10.79 4.14
C SER A 156 -10.89 -10.27 3.67
N LYS A 157 -10.88 -9.26 2.81
CA LYS A 157 -12.06 -8.64 2.24
C LYS A 157 -12.05 -8.81 0.72
N ILE A 158 -13.18 -9.23 0.17
CA ILE A 158 -13.43 -9.33 -1.27
C ILE A 158 -14.60 -8.42 -1.62
N ASP A 159 -14.38 -7.44 -2.48
CA ASP A 159 -15.43 -6.57 -3.01
C ASP A 159 -15.84 -7.07 -4.41
N ILE A 160 -17.08 -7.52 -4.51
CA ILE A 160 -17.67 -8.11 -5.70
C ILE A 160 -18.67 -7.13 -6.29
N LYS A 161 -18.70 -6.97 -7.60
CA LYS A 161 -19.68 -6.11 -8.28
C LYS A 161 -20.25 -6.77 -9.52
N ASN A 162 -21.56 -6.62 -9.73
CA ASN A 162 -22.15 -6.89 -11.02
C ASN A 162 -21.89 -5.69 -11.95
N ILE A 163 -21.09 -5.94 -12.98
CA ILE A 163 -20.72 -4.94 -13.99
C ILE A 163 -21.56 -5.07 -15.27
N GLY A 164 -22.36 -6.14 -15.41
CA GLY A 164 -23.33 -6.34 -16.48
C GLY A 164 -24.62 -5.55 -16.25
N ASP A 165 -25.52 -5.63 -17.24
CA ASP A 165 -26.82 -4.96 -17.20
C ASP A 165 -27.98 -5.92 -16.83
N ASP A 166 -27.69 -7.22 -16.74
CA ASP A 166 -28.59 -8.25 -16.19
C ASP A 166 -28.19 -8.67 -14.76
N THR A 167 -29.16 -9.14 -13.97
CA THR A 167 -28.92 -9.69 -12.63
C THR A 167 -28.02 -10.94 -12.68
N ALA A 168 -26.95 -10.94 -11.89
CA ALA A 168 -26.11 -12.10 -11.66
C ALA A 168 -26.70 -12.96 -10.54
N THR A 169 -26.67 -14.28 -10.67
CA THR A 169 -27.31 -15.23 -9.74
C THR A 169 -26.39 -16.37 -9.34
N GLY A 170 -26.67 -16.99 -8.18
CA GLY A 170 -25.95 -18.17 -7.69
C GLY A 170 -24.46 -17.90 -7.48
N ILE A 171 -24.13 -16.76 -6.88
CA ILE A 171 -22.76 -16.29 -6.75
C ILE A 171 -22.12 -16.98 -5.54
N THR A 172 -20.95 -17.59 -5.73
CA THR A 172 -20.15 -18.21 -4.67
C THR A 172 -18.77 -17.57 -4.63
N ALA A 173 -18.48 -16.84 -3.55
CA ALA A 173 -17.16 -16.29 -3.26
C ALA A 173 -16.38 -17.27 -2.38
N LYS A 174 -15.16 -17.62 -2.78
CA LYS A 174 -14.28 -18.56 -2.08
C LYS A 174 -12.94 -17.91 -1.79
N LEU A 175 -12.40 -18.18 -0.60
CA LEU A 175 -11.04 -17.83 -0.23
C LEU A 175 -10.23 -19.10 -0.01
N LYS A 176 -9.08 -19.20 -0.67
CA LYS A 176 -8.20 -20.36 -0.61
C LYS A 176 -6.77 -19.97 -0.30
N SER A 177 -6.11 -20.75 0.55
CA SER A 177 -4.66 -20.71 0.71
C SER A 177 -4.14 -22.07 1.14
N LYS A 178 -3.26 -22.64 0.32
CA LYS A 178 -2.62 -23.92 0.65
C LYS A 178 -1.66 -23.78 1.85
N THR A 179 -0.92 -22.67 1.91
CA THR A 179 0.09 -22.43 2.96
C THR A 179 -0.54 -22.22 4.33
N LEU A 180 -1.69 -21.56 4.39
CA LEU A 180 -2.44 -21.31 5.63
C LEU A 180 -3.53 -22.36 5.90
N GLY A 181 -3.70 -23.34 5.01
CA GLY A 181 -4.75 -24.36 5.15
C GLY A 181 -6.17 -23.79 5.12
N VAL A 182 -6.37 -22.66 4.44
CA VAL A 182 -7.66 -21.95 4.37
C VAL A 182 -8.43 -22.42 3.14
N GLU A 183 -9.67 -22.84 3.34
CA GLU A 183 -10.69 -23.00 2.30
C GLU A 183 -12.05 -22.62 2.89
N GLN A 184 -12.53 -21.43 2.54
CA GLN A 184 -13.80 -20.87 3.01
C GLN A 184 -14.65 -20.42 1.84
N SER A 185 -15.97 -20.38 2.01
CA SER A 185 -16.89 -19.93 0.97
C SER A 185 -18.13 -19.25 1.55
N VAL A 186 -18.64 -18.25 0.84
CA VAL A 186 -19.91 -17.57 1.11
C VAL A 186 -20.72 -17.53 -0.18
N THR A 187 -22.02 -17.78 -0.06
CA THR A 187 -22.98 -17.70 -1.16
C THR A 187 -23.74 -16.39 -1.11
N ILE A 188 -23.96 -15.79 -2.27
CA ILE A 188 -24.74 -14.58 -2.48
C ILE A 188 -25.81 -14.94 -3.51
N ASP A 189 -27.09 -14.80 -3.15
CA ASP A 189 -28.20 -15.28 -3.97
C ASP A 189 -28.22 -14.60 -5.36
N SER A 190 -28.14 -13.27 -5.35
CA SER A 190 -28.09 -12.46 -6.59
C SER A 190 -27.47 -11.09 -6.36
N LEU A 191 -26.98 -10.47 -7.44
CA LEU A 191 -26.60 -9.06 -7.50
C LEU A 191 -27.25 -8.40 -8.70
N ASP A 192 -28.04 -7.36 -8.43
CA ASP A 192 -28.65 -6.53 -9.47
C ASP A 192 -27.59 -5.72 -10.24
N PRO A 193 -27.94 -5.18 -11.42
CA PRO A 193 -26.99 -4.42 -12.23
C PRO A 193 -26.37 -3.26 -11.46
N ASN A 194 -25.04 -3.14 -11.51
CA ASN A 194 -24.24 -2.15 -10.79
C ASN A 194 -24.20 -2.28 -9.26
N ASP A 195 -24.89 -3.26 -8.66
CA ASP A 195 -24.79 -3.51 -7.22
C ASP A 195 -23.46 -4.18 -6.88
N SER A 196 -22.98 -3.85 -5.68
CA SER A 196 -21.75 -4.39 -5.11
C SER A 196 -22.04 -5.07 -3.78
N HIS A 197 -21.28 -6.12 -3.49
CA HIS A 197 -21.33 -6.83 -2.23
C HIS A 197 -19.92 -7.07 -1.70
N THR A 198 -19.73 -6.79 -0.42
CA THR A 198 -18.48 -7.07 0.29
C THR A 198 -18.65 -8.36 1.07
N THR A 199 -17.74 -9.30 0.86
CA THR A 199 -17.61 -10.50 1.70
C THR A 199 -16.31 -10.43 2.48
N THR A 200 -16.35 -10.83 3.75
CA THR A 200 -15.18 -10.94 4.61
C THR A 200 -14.95 -12.37 5.05
N PHE A 201 -13.68 -12.75 5.17
CA PHE A 201 -13.24 -14.05 5.66
C PHE A 201 -12.25 -13.84 6.79
N GLU A 202 -12.40 -14.59 7.88
CA GLU A 202 -11.43 -14.62 8.97
C GLU A 202 -10.49 -15.80 8.78
N LEU A 203 -9.19 -15.56 8.70
CA LEU A 203 -8.19 -16.63 8.60
C LEU A 203 -7.17 -16.53 9.72
N GLU A 204 -6.73 -17.69 10.21
CA GLU A 204 -5.64 -17.77 11.18
C GLU A 204 -4.29 -17.78 10.46
N ALA A 205 -3.37 -16.93 10.89
CA ALA A 205 -1.99 -16.86 10.44
C ALA A 205 -1.18 -18.04 11.00
N SER A 206 -1.51 -19.25 10.58
CA SER A 206 -1.03 -20.51 11.16
C SER A 206 0.39 -20.93 10.74
N THR A 207 0.96 -20.26 9.74
CA THR A 207 2.24 -20.62 9.13
C THR A 207 3.06 -19.35 8.92
N GLU A 208 4.29 -19.32 9.43
CA GLU A 208 5.23 -18.20 9.21
C GLU A 208 5.64 -18.08 7.75
N GLY A 209 5.83 -16.83 7.30
CA GLY A 209 6.30 -16.49 5.96
C GLY A 209 5.19 -15.95 5.05
N THR A 210 5.52 -15.76 3.78
CA THR A 210 4.59 -15.26 2.78
C THR A 210 3.68 -16.38 2.27
N ALA A 211 2.38 -16.15 2.34
CA ALA A 211 1.35 -17.04 1.84
C ALA A 211 0.56 -16.36 0.72
N ASN A 212 0.30 -17.10 -0.35
CA ASN A 212 -0.61 -16.67 -1.40
C ASN A 212 -2.04 -16.98 -0.97
N LEU A 213 -2.90 -15.98 -1.08
CA LEU A 213 -4.33 -16.07 -0.94
C LEU A 213 -4.95 -16.00 -2.34
N THR A 214 -5.95 -16.83 -2.59
CA THR A 214 -6.65 -16.89 -3.87
C THR A 214 -8.13 -16.69 -3.61
N ALA A 215 -8.65 -15.57 -4.10
CA ALA A 215 -10.08 -15.30 -4.17
C ALA A 215 -10.62 -15.92 -5.47
N VAL A 216 -11.68 -16.70 -5.37
CA VAL A 216 -12.40 -17.23 -6.54
C VAL A 216 -13.86 -16.83 -6.40
N VAL A 217 -14.41 -16.17 -7.40
CA VAL A 217 -15.84 -15.88 -7.48
C VAL A 217 -16.41 -16.65 -8.66
N GLU A 218 -17.39 -17.50 -8.39
CA GLU A 218 -18.12 -18.28 -9.37
C GLU A 218 -19.57 -17.83 -9.40
N THR A 219 -20.22 -17.92 -10.55
CA THR A 219 -21.63 -17.55 -10.73
C THR A 219 -22.30 -18.55 -11.67
N GLU A 220 -23.63 -18.63 -11.61
CA GLU A 220 -24.38 -19.52 -12.50
C GLU A 220 -24.47 -18.97 -13.93
N ASN A 221 -24.55 -17.64 -14.09
CA ASN A 221 -24.83 -16.98 -15.36
C ASN A 221 -23.79 -15.91 -15.80
N ALA A 222 -22.77 -15.63 -14.99
CA ALA A 222 -21.80 -14.53 -15.22
C ALA A 222 -20.33 -15.00 -15.23
N GLY A 223 -20.09 -16.31 -15.33
CA GLY A 223 -18.76 -16.92 -15.37
C GLY A 223 -18.05 -17.04 -14.02
N SER A 224 -16.72 -17.10 -14.07
CA SER A 224 -15.86 -17.21 -12.89
C SER A 224 -14.63 -16.30 -13.02
N LEU A 225 -14.21 -15.74 -11.88
CA LEU A 225 -13.03 -14.90 -11.75
C LEU A 225 -12.13 -15.39 -10.63
N THR A 226 -10.84 -15.11 -10.79
CA THR A 226 -9.83 -15.44 -9.80
C THR A 226 -8.90 -14.25 -9.61
N GLU A 227 -8.66 -13.89 -8.36
CA GLU A 227 -7.71 -12.87 -7.94
C GLU A 227 -6.77 -13.43 -6.88
N THR A 228 -5.54 -12.93 -6.85
CA THR A 228 -4.55 -13.36 -5.86
C THR A 228 -4.04 -12.17 -5.06
N ASP A 229 -3.87 -12.41 -3.77
CA ASP A 229 -3.23 -11.49 -2.84
C ASP A 229 -2.15 -12.25 -2.07
N THR A 230 -1.25 -11.54 -1.41
CA THR A 230 -0.21 -12.12 -0.58
C THR A 230 -0.31 -11.60 0.84
N VAL A 231 -0.23 -12.48 1.81
CA VAL A 231 -0.12 -12.11 3.22
C VAL A 231 1.21 -12.61 3.77
N THR A 232 1.93 -11.75 4.49
CA THR A 232 3.18 -12.14 5.15
C THR A 232 2.95 -12.31 6.64
N VAL A 233 2.99 -13.55 7.09
CA VAL A 233 2.89 -13.90 8.51
C VAL A 233 4.25 -13.76 9.16
N ARG A 234 4.34 -12.90 10.17
CA ARG A 234 5.55 -12.63 10.94
C ARG A 234 5.53 -13.41 12.26
N THR A 235 6.68 -13.73 12.83
CA THR A 235 6.76 -14.23 14.22
C THR A 235 7.26 -13.13 15.14
N GLU A 236 7.01 -13.24 16.45
CA GLU A 236 7.64 -12.34 17.43
C GLU A 236 9.17 -12.31 17.23
N LYS A 237 9.75 -13.47 16.89
CA LYS A 237 11.17 -13.61 16.59
C LYS A 237 11.58 -12.84 15.34
N SER A 238 10.86 -13.01 14.23
CA SER A 238 11.20 -12.34 12.96
C SER A 238 11.14 -10.83 13.10
N VAL A 239 10.12 -10.30 13.78
CA VAL A 239 9.97 -8.86 14.03
C VAL A 239 11.14 -8.30 14.85
N VAL A 240 11.54 -9.00 15.92
CA VAL A 240 12.67 -8.58 16.76
C VAL A 240 14.00 -8.66 15.99
N ASN A 241 14.19 -9.69 15.15
CA ASN A 241 15.37 -9.81 14.29
C ASN A 241 15.46 -8.66 13.27
N THR A 242 14.38 -8.37 12.53
CA THR A 242 14.34 -7.26 11.57
C THR A 242 14.63 -5.93 12.28
N SER A 243 14.04 -5.71 13.47
CA SER A 243 14.31 -4.53 14.28
C SER A 243 15.78 -4.40 14.68
N LEU A 244 16.44 -5.52 15.01
CA LEU A 244 17.87 -5.55 15.32
C LEU A 244 18.73 -5.19 14.11
N GLU A 245 18.44 -5.77 12.94
CA GLU A 245 19.14 -5.47 11.70
C GLU A 245 19.01 -3.99 11.35
N THR A 246 17.80 -3.43 11.44
CA THR A 246 17.57 -2.00 11.22
C THR A 246 18.35 -1.12 12.22
N ILE A 247 18.41 -1.49 13.50
CA ILE A 247 19.23 -0.76 14.49
C ILE A 247 20.73 -0.79 14.12
N ILE A 248 21.24 -1.93 13.65
CA ILE A 248 22.65 -2.06 13.23
C ILE A 248 22.93 -1.15 12.03
N SER A 249 22.08 -1.19 11.01
CA SER A 249 22.20 -0.29 9.85
C SER A 249 22.12 1.19 10.25
N LEU A 250 21.27 1.54 11.22
CA LEU A 250 21.19 2.90 11.77
C LEU A 250 22.46 3.31 12.49
N GLU A 251 23.07 2.40 13.24
CA GLU A 251 24.30 2.67 13.95
C GLU A 251 25.43 3.00 12.97
N ASP A 252 25.51 2.27 11.85
CA ASP A 252 26.48 2.51 10.79
C ASP A 252 26.22 3.84 10.08
N LEU A 253 24.97 4.15 9.74
CA LEU A 253 24.56 5.46 9.19
C LEU A 253 24.97 6.61 10.13
N VAL A 254 24.68 6.50 11.43
CA VAL A 254 25.06 7.48 12.44
C VAL A 254 26.58 7.61 12.56
N LYS A 255 27.31 6.49 12.45
CA LYS A 255 28.78 6.48 12.50
C LYS A 255 29.41 7.16 11.29
N GLU A 256 28.79 7.08 10.13
CA GLU A 256 29.33 7.66 8.89
C GLU A 256 28.94 9.13 8.75
N GLU A 257 27.69 9.48 9.01
CA GLU A 257 27.13 10.76 8.59
C GLU A 257 27.05 11.84 9.69
N LEU A 258 27.01 11.48 10.98
CA LEU A 258 26.93 12.47 12.05
C LEU A 258 28.32 12.98 12.47
N GLY A 259 28.60 14.24 12.14
CA GLY A 259 29.88 14.92 12.40
C GLY A 259 30.14 15.35 13.85
N GLN A 260 29.10 15.52 14.67
CA GLN A 260 29.26 15.99 16.07
C GLN A 260 29.57 14.83 17.04
N LYS A 261 30.82 14.76 17.51
CA LYS A 261 31.33 13.69 18.40
C LYS A 261 30.50 13.44 19.67
N GLY A 262 29.86 14.48 20.24
CA GLY A 262 29.05 14.37 21.47
C GLY A 262 27.67 13.74 21.25
N ALA A 263 26.88 14.31 20.33
CA ALA A 263 25.56 13.79 19.97
C ALA A 263 25.64 12.37 19.40
N LYS A 264 26.62 12.13 18.53
CA LYS A 264 26.92 10.81 17.97
C LYS A 264 27.11 9.73 19.03
N ARG A 265 27.93 9.99 20.06
CA ARG A 265 28.14 9.03 21.16
C ARG A 265 26.86 8.73 21.94
N SER A 266 26.05 9.76 22.20
CA SER A 266 24.78 9.56 22.90
C SER A 266 23.79 8.73 22.06
N ILE A 267 23.72 8.98 20.75
CA ILE A 267 22.83 8.25 19.84
C ILE A 267 23.26 6.78 19.76
N VAL A 268 24.53 6.54 19.45
CA VAL A 268 25.11 5.19 19.36
C VAL A 268 24.93 4.43 20.67
N SER A 269 25.09 5.07 21.83
CA SER A 269 24.86 4.43 23.12
C SER A 269 23.41 3.98 23.32
N LYS A 270 22.42 4.74 22.84
CA LYS A 270 21.00 4.38 22.94
C LYS A 270 20.63 3.27 21.97
N LEU A 271 21.13 3.33 20.72
CA LEU A 271 21.00 2.25 19.73
C LEU A 271 21.57 0.93 20.27
N ASN A 272 22.77 0.98 20.86
CA ASN A 272 23.39 -0.19 21.50
C ASN A 272 22.57 -0.73 22.67
N ALA A 273 22.02 0.14 23.53
CA ALA A 273 21.17 -0.28 24.64
C ALA A 273 19.85 -0.92 24.15
N ALA A 274 19.26 -0.39 23.09
CA ALA A 274 18.09 -0.97 22.44
C ALA A 274 18.42 -2.35 21.83
N SER A 275 19.51 -2.45 21.07
CA SER A 275 19.99 -3.71 20.47
C SER A 275 20.26 -4.78 21.54
N GLN A 276 20.92 -4.44 22.65
CA GLN A 276 21.13 -5.38 23.76
C GLN A 276 19.81 -5.85 24.38
N SER A 277 18.81 -4.97 24.47
CA SER A 277 17.49 -5.32 25.00
C SER A 277 16.73 -6.24 24.04
N LEU A 278 16.78 -5.99 22.74
CA LEU A 278 16.19 -6.88 21.72
C LEU A 278 16.90 -8.24 21.66
N ASN A 279 18.22 -8.32 21.81
CA ASN A 279 18.94 -9.59 21.92
C ASN A 279 18.49 -10.42 23.14
N ARG A 280 18.22 -9.76 24.27
CA ARG A 280 17.62 -10.44 25.44
C ARG A 280 16.20 -10.90 25.14
N ALA A 281 15.42 -10.11 24.40
CA ALA A 281 14.09 -10.49 23.96
C ALA A 281 14.13 -11.75 23.08
N LEU A 282 15.00 -11.82 22.08
CA LEU A 282 15.19 -13.02 21.25
C LEU A 282 15.50 -14.25 22.09
N THR A 283 16.48 -14.14 22.99
CA THR A 283 16.87 -15.26 23.87
C THR A 283 15.68 -15.73 24.71
N ALA A 284 14.84 -14.82 25.19
CA ALA A 284 13.65 -15.15 25.96
C ALA A 284 12.55 -15.78 25.08
N ILE A 285 12.35 -15.29 23.85
CA ILE A 285 11.41 -15.87 22.87
C ILE A 285 11.81 -17.31 22.54
N GLU A 286 13.08 -17.57 22.25
CA GLU A 286 13.59 -18.91 21.95
C GLU A 286 13.42 -19.89 23.11
N ARG A 287 13.35 -19.39 24.34
CA ARG A 287 13.10 -20.17 25.56
C ARG A 287 11.62 -20.25 25.95
N GLY A 288 10.72 -19.65 25.19
CA GLY A 288 9.29 -19.57 25.53
C GLY A 288 8.97 -18.69 26.75
N GLN A 289 9.87 -17.76 27.12
CA GLN A 289 9.76 -16.90 28.30
C GLN A 289 9.02 -15.59 27.98
N ASN A 290 7.73 -15.69 27.63
CA ASN A 290 6.92 -14.59 27.09
C ASN A 290 6.96 -13.29 27.90
N LYS A 291 6.91 -13.37 29.24
CA LYS A 291 6.97 -12.20 30.13
C LYS A 291 8.34 -11.50 30.10
N GLN A 292 9.42 -12.30 30.03
CA GLN A 292 10.78 -11.74 29.96
C GLN A 292 11.04 -11.11 28.59
N ALA A 293 10.58 -11.77 27.51
CA ALA A 293 10.61 -11.21 26.17
C ALA A 293 9.89 -9.85 26.09
N SER A 294 8.64 -9.79 26.57
CA SER A 294 7.85 -8.55 26.59
C SER A 294 8.54 -7.43 27.36
N ASN A 295 9.05 -7.70 28.57
CA ASN A 295 9.78 -6.69 29.35
C ASN A 295 11.04 -6.17 28.64
N ALA A 296 11.75 -7.05 27.93
CA ALA A 296 12.93 -6.68 27.17
C ALA A 296 12.57 -5.84 25.92
N ILE A 297 11.48 -6.17 25.23
CA ILE A 297 10.92 -5.38 24.12
C ILE A 297 10.51 -3.98 24.60
N LYS A 298 9.73 -3.86 25.69
CA LYS A 298 9.37 -2.57 26.29
C LYS A 298 10.59 -1.72 26.63
N THR A 299 11.62 -2.37 27.17
CA THR A 299 12.89 -1.68 27.48
C THR A 299 13.53 -1.14 26.21
N ALA A 300 13.57 -1.92 25.12
CA ALA A 300 14.09 -1.46 23.84
C ALA A 300 13.28 -0.27 23.28
N MET A 301 11.95 -0.36 23.27
CA MET A 301 11.06 0.72 22.83
C MET A 301 11.33 2.01 23.60
N ASN A 302 11.41 1.95 24.93
CA ASN A 302 11.73 3.12 25.76
C ASN A 302 13.11 3.75 25.41
N GLN A 303 14.11 2.94 25.04
CA GLN A 303 15.41 3.47 24.58
C GLN A 303 15.28 4.17 23.23
N LEU A 304 14.50 3.61 22.31
CA LEU A 304 14.24 4.16 20.98
C LEU A 304 13.41 5.45 21.03
N GLU A 305 12.37 5.51 21.86
CA GLU A 305 11.60 6.74 22.10
C GLU A 305 12.47 7.84 22.72
N SER A 306 13.31 7.48 23.70
CA SER A 306 14.27 8.41 24.29
C SER A 306 15.29 8.92 23.25
N LEU A 307 15.68 8.06 22.31
CA LEU A 307 16.53 8.44 21.19
C LEU A 307 15.80 9.38 20.23
N LEU A 308 14.58 9.05 19.80
CA LEU A 308 13.73 9.88 18.95
C LEU A 308 13.59 11.30 19.52
N ASN A 309 13.30 11.42 20.82
CA ASN A 309 13.22 12.69 21.52
C ASN A 309 14.55 13.47 21.50
N SER A 310 15.68 12.78 21.59
CA SER A 310 17.02 13.40 21.56
C SER A 310 17.38 13.90 20.17
N VAL A 311 17.09 13.11 19.13
CA VAL A 311 17.30 13.46 17.73
C VAL A 311 16.42 14.66 17.36
N ASN A 312 15.14 14.65 17.75
CA ASN A 312 14.21 15.76 17.51
C ASN A 312 14.62 17.04 18.24
N LYS A 313 15.14 16.95 19.46
CA LYS A 313 15.68 18.11 20.19
C LYS A 313 16.89 18.71 19.49
N ASN A 314 17.87 17.87 19.12
CA ASN A 314 19.07 18.33 18.40
C ASN A 314 18.72 18.97 17.05
N ARG A 315 17.69 18.45 16.35
CA ARG A 315 17.18 19.04 15.10
C ARG A 315 16.62 20.45 15.31
N ARG A 316 15.88 20.70 16.40
CA ARG A 316 15.34 22.05 16.71
C ARG A 316 16.45 23.05 17.03
N ASP A 317 17.55 22.59 17.62
CA ASP A 317 18.68 23.43 18.00
C ASP A 317 19.62 23.71 16.79
N GLN A 318 19.46 22.99 15.66
CA GLN A 318 20.29 23.06 14.45
C GLN A 318 19.42 23.36 13.23
N ILE A 319 18.97 24.61 13.09
CA ILE A 319 18.09 25.06 11.97
C ILE A 319 18.84 25.23 10.65
N THR A 320 20.16 25.08 10.61
CA THR A 320 20.98 25.34 9.43
C THR A 320 22.01 24.23 9.23
N GLU A 321 21.98 23.63 8.03
CA GLU A 321 22.90 22.61 7.45
C GLU A 321 22.54 21.13 7.70
N SER A 322 22.03 20.50 6.63
CA SER A 322 21.64 19.10 6.38
C SER A 322 20.69 18.40 7.39
N SER A 323 19.38 18.62 7.19
CA SER A 323 18.29 17.90 7.87
C SER A 323 18.20 16.40 7.52
N PHE A 324 18.93 15.97 6.49
CA PHE A 324 18.80 14.66 5.84
C PHE A 324 19.15 13.46 6.75
N PRO A 325 20.32 13.40 7.44
CA PRO A 325 20.65 12.25 8.30
C PRO A 325 19.69 12.13 9.49
N HIS A 326 19.18 13.26 9.97
CA HIS A 326 18.24 13.30 11.09
C HIS A 326 16.85 12.77 10.70
N ARG A 327 16.34 13.08 9.50
CA ARG A 327 15.05 12.56 9.01
C ARG A 327 15.11 11.04 8.81
N LYS A 328 16.19 10.55 8.18
CA LYS A 328 16.40 9.11 7.95
C LYS A 328 16.45 8.34 9.27
N VAL A 329 17.17 8.85 10.28
CA VAL A 329 17.21 8.23 11.62
C VAL A 329 15.84 8.22 12.29
N VAL A 330 15.09 9.32 12.23
CA VAL A 330 13.73 9.41 12.80
C VAL A 330 12.78 8.40 12.16
N ASN A 331 12.75 8.31 10.83
CA ASN A 331 11.85 7.42 10.11
C ASN A 331 12.10 5.96 10.48
N HIS A 332 13.36 5.51 10.45
CA HIS A 332 13.68 4.14 10.84
C HIS A 332 13.36 3.83 12.31
N ILE A 333 13.56 4.78 13.22
CA ILE A 333 13.17 4.60 14.63
C ILE A 333 11.66 4.41 14.74
N ASN A 334 10.86 5.22 14.03
CA ASN A 334 9.40 5.11 14.04
C ASN A 334 8.95 3.75 13.50
N ILE A 335 9.52 3.29 12.38
CA ILE A 335 9.23 1.96 11.81
C ILE A 335 9.53 0.85 12.82
N ILE A 336 10.68 0.90 13.52
CA ILE A 336 11.01 -0.08 14.55
C ILE A 336 10.00 -0.02 15.70
N LEU A 337 9.63 1.17 16.16
CA LEU A 337 8.68 1.34 17.26
C LEU A 337 7.30 0.78 16.94
N GLU A 338 6.80 1.02 15.72
CA GLU A 338 5.54 0.47 15.22
C GLU A 338 5.57 -1.06 15.21
N HIS A 339 6.60 -1.65 14.61
CA HIS A 339 6.77 -3.10 14.58
C HIS A 339 6.84 -3.73 15.98
N LEU A 340 7.55 -3.11 16.92
CA LEU A 340 7.65 -3.63 18.29
C LEU A 340 6.35 -3.45 19.09
N ALA A 341 5.56 -2.41 18.80
CA ALA A 341 4.26 -2.18 19.40
C ALA A 341 3.25 -3.27 19.00
N ASP A 342 3.29 -3.73 17.73
CA ASP A 342 2.50 -4.88 17.27
C ASP A 342 2.75 -6.10 18.16
N VAL A 343 4.01 -6.41 18.46
CA VAL A 343 4.39 -7.56 19.30
C VAL A 343 3.98 -7.38 20.76
N GLU A 344 3.96 -6.15 21.27
CA GLU A 344 3.62 -5.86 22.67
C GLU A 344 2.11 -5.87 22.94
N SER A 345 1.31 -5.30 22.03
CA SER A 345 -0.15 -5.16 22.15
C SER A 345 -0.94 -6.48 22.17
N ILE A 346 -0.25 -7.58 21.90
CA ILE A 346 -0.80 -8.90 21.63
C ILE A 346 -0.92 -9.80 22.88
N LYS A 347 -0.43 -9.35 24.04
CA LYS A 347 -0.44 -10.05 25.34
C LYS A 347 -1.26 -9.31 26.39
#